data_AF-A0A8J6GZ38-F1
#
_entry.id   AF-A0A8J6GZ38-F1
#
_cell.length_a   1.000
_cell.length_b   1.000
_cell.length_c   1.000
_cell.angle_alpha   90.00
_cell.angle_beta   90.00
_cell.angle_gamma   90.00
#
_symmetry.space_group_name_H-M   'P 1'
#
loop_
_entity.id
_entity.type
_entity.pdbx_description
1 polymer ?
#
loop_
_entity_poly.entity_id
_entity_poly.type
_entity_poly.pdbx_seq_one_letter_code
_entity_poly.pdbx_strand_id
1 'polypeptide(L)'
;MGVDIRHNKDRKVRCKEPKSQDIYLRLLVKLYRFLARRTNSTFNQIVCALRVSSRARSRILKAGGKILTFDQLALESPKGRGTVLLSGPRKG
;
A
#
# COMPACT_ATOMS: atom_id res chain seq x y z
N MET A 1 -31.29 -16.66 -29.34
CA MET A 1 -31.87 -15.46 -28.69
C MET A 1 -30.74 -14.55 -28.28
N GLY A 2 -30.69 -13.32 -28.78
CA GLY A 2 -29.69 -12.34 -28.33
C GLY A 2 -30.13 -11.75 -26.99
N VAL A 3 -29.23 -11.72 -26.02
CA VAL A 3 -29.50 -11.07 -24.72
C VAL A 3 -29.08 -9.60 -24.87
N ASP A 4 -30.04 -8.69 -24.79
CA ASP A 4 -29.78 -7.24 -24.83
C ASP A 4 -29.22 -6.77 -23.50
N ILE A 5 -27.89 -6.83 -23.37
CA ILE A 5 -27.16 -6.39 -22.17
C ILE A 5 -26.35 -5.15 -22.52
N ARG A 6 -26.41 -4.15 -21.64
CA ARG A 6 -25.57 -2.95 -21.73
C ARG A 6 -24.14 -3.27 -21.27
N HIS A 7 -23.23 -3.43 -22.23
CA HIS A 7 -21.80 -3.76 -21.98
C HIS A 7 -20.90 -2.53 -21.67
N ASN A 8 -21.48 -1.33 -21.58
CA ASN A 8 -20.72 -0.08 -21.45
C ASN A 8 -19.98 0.09 -20.11
N LYS A 9 -20.33 -0.71 -19.09
CA LYS A 9 -19.74 -0.64 -17.74
C LYS A 9 -18.88 -1.85 -17.37
N ASP A 10 -18.67 -2.79 -18.28
CA ASP A 10 -17.97 -4.04 -17.99
C ASP A 10 -16.48 -3.80 -17.67
N ARG A 11 -15.88 -2.78 -18.31
CA ARG A 11 -14.49 -2.41 -18.06
C ARG A 11 -14.36 -1.60 -16.77
N LYS A 12 -13.85 -2.26 -15.72
CA LYS A 12 -13.52 -1.61 -14.44
C LYS A 12 -12.27 -0.73 -14.57
N VAL A 13 -12.42 0.57 -14.31
CA VAL A 13 -11.30 1.52 -14.26
C VAL A 13 -10.64 1.43 -12.88
N ARG A 14 -9.59 0.62 -12.78
CA ARG A 14 -8.78 0.47 -11.56
C ARG A 14 -7.34 0.15 -11.91
N CYS A 15 -6.43 0.60 -11.06
CA CYS A 15 -5.01 0.29 -11.20
C CYS A 15 -4.77 -1.19 -10.84
N LYS A 16 -4.24 -1.98 -11.76
CA LYS A 16 -3.88 -3.39 -11.50
C LYS A 16 -2.41 -3.54 -11.08
N GLU A 17 -1.56 -2.60 -11.49
CA GLU A 17 -0.11 -2.63 -11.32
C GLU A 17 0.43 -1.20 -11.20
N PRO A 18 1.56 -0.97 -10.51
CA PRO A 18 2.16 0.35 -10.43
C PRO A 18 2.59 0.83 -11.82
N LYS A 19 2.26 2.09 -12.16
CA LYS A 19 2.74 2.73 -13.40
C LYS A 19 4.25 2.95 -13.42
N SER A 20 4.87 3.06 -12.23
CA SER A 20 6.32 3.30 -12.11
C SER A 20 7.15 2.08 -12.54
N GLN A 21 8.33 2.37 -13.09
CA GLN A 21 9.33 1.36 -13.46
C GLN A 21 10.28 1.00 -12.31
N ASP A 22 10.21 1.68 -11.16
CA ASP A 22 11.05 1.41 -10.00
C ASP A 22 10.93 -0.05 -9.53
N ILE A 23 12.08 -0.73 -9.50
CA ILE A 23 12.20 -2.14 -9.13
C ILE A 23 11.78 -2.36 -7.67
N TYR A 24 12.17 -1.47 -6.76
CA TYR A 24 11.85 -1.61 -5.34
C TYR A 24 10.34 -1.51 -5.10
N LEU A 25 9.68 -0.59 -5.79
CA LEU A 25 8.23 -0.47 -5.73
C LEU A 25 7.53 -1.74 -6.23
N ARG A 26 8.02 -2.30 -7.34
CA ARG A 26 7.46 -3.55 -7.89
C ARG A 26 7.65 -4.73 -6.95
N LEU A 27 8.80 -4.86 -6.31
CA LEU A 27 9.05 -5.89 -5.29
C LEU A 27 8.10 -5.73 -4.10
N LEU A 28 7.90 -4.50 -3.64
CA LEU A 28 7.01 -4.22 -2.52
C LEU A 28 5.54 -4.53 -2.84
N VAL A 29 5.08 -4.15 -4.04
CA VAL A 29 3.73 -4.49 -4.51
C VAL A 29 3.55 -6.01 -4.59
N LYS A 30 4.56 -6.76 -5.05
CA LYS A 30 4.52 -8.23 -5.07
C LYS A 30 4.36 -8.81 -3.66
N LEU A 31 5.13 -8.32 -2.69
CA LEU A 31 5.04 -8.74 -1.30
C LEU A 31 3.64 -8.50 -0.71
N TYR A 32 3.11 -7.28 -0.81
CA TYR A 32 1.81 -6.94 -0.24
C TYR A 32 0.64 -7.60 -0.98
N ARG A 33 0.77 -7.87 -2.29
CA ARG A 33 -0.21 -8.66 -3.05
C ARG A 33 -0.24 -10.13 -2.59
N PHE A 34 0.91 -10.69 -2.22
CA PHE A 34 0.98 -12.01 -1.60
C PHE A 34 0.33 -12.02 -0.23
N LEU A 35 0.68 -11.07 0.65
CA LEU A 35 0.11 -10.96 1.99
C LEU A 35 -1.41 -10.72 1.94
N ALA A 36 -1.90 -9.84 1.07
CA ALA A 36 -3.34 -9.57 0.91
C ALA A 36 -4.14 -10.78 0.44
N ARG A 37 -3.52 -11.71 -0.31
CA ARG A 37 -4.16 -12.97 -0.73
C ARG A 37 -4.11 -14.05 0.35
N ARG A 38 -3.04 -14.09 1.15
CA ARG A 38 -2.79 -15.16 2.14
C ARG A 38 -3.30 -14.81 3.53
N THR A 39 -3.60 -13.55 3.80
CA THR A 39 -4.10 -13.07 5.08
C THR A 39 -5.50 -12.49 4.93
N ASN A 40 -6.34 -12.68 5.95
CA ASN A 40 -7.70 -12.12 5.99
C ASN A 40 -7.73 -10.67 6.50
N SER A 41 -6.60 -9.95 6.43
CA SER A 41 -6.52 -8.57 6.92
C SER A 41 -6.82 -7.57 5.81
N THR A 42 -7.77 -6.67 6.07
CA THR A 42 -8.11 -5.56 5.18
C THR A 42 -6.99 -4.52 5.08
N PHE A 43 -6.09 -4.47 6.07
CA PHE A 43 -4.92 -3.59 6.08
C PHE A 43 -4.06 -3.77 4.83
N ASN A 44 -3.74 -5.02 4.49
CA ASN A 44 -2.83 -5.36 3.38
C ASN A 44 -3.37 -4.99 1.99
N GLN A 45 -4.66 -4.68 1.87
CA GLN A 45 -5.29 -4.26 0.61
C GLN A 45 -5.15 -2.76 0.34
N ILE A 46 -4.90 -1.94 1.37
CA ILE A 46 -5.02 -0.47 1.32
C ILE A 46 -3.64 0.23 1.36
N VAL A 47 -2.61 -0.46 1.86
CA VAL A 47 -1.29 0.12 2.16
C VAL A 47 -0.60 0.76 0.94
N CYS A 48 -0.27 2.06 1.05
CA CYS A 48 0.53 2.82 0.09
C CYS A 48 1.22 4.03 0.76
N ALA A 49 2.49 3.91 1.14
CA ALA A 49 3.43 5.01 1.34
C ALA A 49 4.86 4.48 1.08
N LEU A 50 5.89 5.32 0.88
CA LEU A 50 7.22 4.81 0.51
C LEU A 50 8.39 5.57 1.13
N ARG A 51 8.26 6.86 1.40
CA ARG A 51 9.41 7.72 1.74
C ARG A 51 9.09 8.72 2.83
N VAL A 52 10.07 8.87 3.74
CA VAL A 52 10.12 9.92 4.76
C VAL A 52 11.21 10.91 4.33
N SER A 53 10.93 12.21 4.38
CA SER A 53 11.92 13.24 4.05
C SER A 53 13.05 13.28 5.09
N SER A 54 14.24 13.75 4.69
CA SER A 54 15.44 13.79 5.55
C SER A 54 15.20 14.54 6.86
N ARG A 55 14.52 15.70 6.81
CA ARG A 55 14.20 16.51 7.99
C ARG A 55 13.23 15.80 8.93
N ALA A 56 12.19 15.15 8.40
CA ALA A 56 11.25 14.39 9.21
C ALA A 56 11.94 13.19 9.87
N ARG A 57 12.80 12.48 9.13
CA ARG A 57 13.60 11.37 9.65
C ARG A 57 14.46 11.79 10.85
N SER A 58 15.20 12.89 10.74
CA SER A 58 16.03 13.40 11.83
C SER A 58 15.21 13.72 13.09
N ARG A 59 14.04 14.37 12.94
CA ARG A 59 13.17 14.72 14.07
C ARG A 59 12.60 13.50 14.78
N ILE A 60 12.18 12.48 14.03
CA ILE A 60 11.63 11.23 14.59
C ILE A 60 12.69 10.50 15.41
N LEU A 61 13.89 10.33 14.86
CA LEU A 61 15.00 9.65 15.54
C LEU A 61 15.45 10.42 16.80
N LYS A 62 15.50 11.76 16.73
CA LYS A 62 15.82 12.62 17.88
C LYS A 62 14.82 12.47 19.04
N ALA A 63 13.55 12.22 18.72
CA ALA A 63 12.51 11.98 19.71
C ALA A 63 12.51 10.52 20.26
N GLY A 64 13.47 9.68 19.85
CA GLY A 64 13.54 8.26 20.23
C GLY A 64 12.58 7.35 19.44
N GLY A 65 11.95 7.86 18.39
CA GLY A 65 11.06 7.08 17.53
C GLY A 65 11.83 6.18 16.55
N LYS A 66 11.17 5.12 16.07
CA LYS A 66 11.70 4.22 15.04
C LYS A 66 11.05 4.50 13.69
N ILE A 67 11.81 4.35 12.62
CA ILE A 67 11.31 4.44 11.24
C ILE A 67 11.48 3.07 10.61
N LEU A 68 10.37 2.45 10.24
CA LEU A 68 10.35 1.14 9.62
C LEU A 68 10.17 1.28 8.11
N THR A 69 10.84 0.42 7.36
CA THR A 69 10.52 0.18 5.95
C THR A 69 9.32 -0.78 5.84
N PHE A 70 8.70 -0.85 4.68
CA PHE A 70 7.51 -1.69 4.50
C PHE A 70 7.80 -3.19 4.59
N ASP A 71 8.98 -3.62 4.17
CA ASP A 71 9.48 -4.98 4.37
C ASP A 71 9.67 -5.30 5.86
N GLN A 72 10.24 -4.38 6.65
CA GLN A 72 10.37 -4.53 8.10
C GLN A 72 8.99 -4.59 8.78
N LEU A 73 8.07 -3.71 8.40
CA LEU A 73 6.70 -3.71 8.92
C LEU A 73 5.97 -5.02 8.59
N ALA A 74 6.20 -5.58 7.40
CA ALA A 74 5.61 -6.86 7.01
C ALA A 74 6.11 -8.02 7.87
N LEU A 75 7.37 -7.97 8.34
CA LEU A 75 7.93 -8.94 9.28
C LEU A 75 7.35 -8.76 10.70
N GLU A 76 7.30 -7.53 11.20
CA GLU A 76 6.82 -7.25 12.56
C GLU A 76 5.30 -7.44 12.70
N SER A 77 4.53 -7.00 11.70
CA SER A 77 3.07 -6.93 11.76
C SER A 77 2.42 -7.32 10.43
N PRO A 78 2.50 -8.60 10.02
CA PRO A 78 2.01 -9.07 8.73
C PRO A 78 0.49 -8.93 8.55
N LYS A 79 -0.27 -8.79 9.65
CA LYS A 79 -1.72 -8.52 9.63
C LYS A 79 -2.07 -7.05 9.91
N GLY A 80 -1.09 -6.18 10.19
CA GLY A 80 -1.33 -4.79 10.60
C GLY A 80 -1.96 -4.65 11.99
N ARG A 81 -1.62 -5.52 12.94
CA ARG A 81 -2.09 -5.36 14.33
C ARG A 81 -1.31 -4.22 14.99
N GLY A 82 -2.00 -3.33 15.70
CA GLY A 82 -1.37 -2.19 16.38
C GLY A 82 -0.86 -1.10 15.44
N THR A 83 -1.31 -1.08 14.18
CA THR A 83 -0.94 -0.03 13.21
C THR A 83 -2.10 0.93 12.97
N VAL A 84 -1.77 2.20 12.70
CA VAL A 84 -2.74 3.23 12.29
C VAL A 84 -2.44 3.65 10.85
N LEU A 85 -3.43 3.53 9.97
CA LEU A 85 -3.33 4.02 8.60
C LEU A 85 -3.68 5.51 8.55
N LEU A 86 -2.75 6.30 8.01
CA LEU A 86 -2.92 7.74 7.82
C LEU A 86 -2.85 8.06 6.33
N SER A 87 -3.65 9.04 5.87
CA SER A 87 -3.61 9.57 4.51
C SER A 87 -3.46 11.08 4.57
N GLY A 88 -2.54 11.63 3.77
CA GLY A 88 -2.41 13.07 3.62
C GLY A 88 -3.62 13.69 2.91
N PRO A 89 -3.83 15.01 3.02
CA PRO A 89 -4.89 15.72 2.32
C PRO A 89 -4.76 15.53 0.80
N ARG A 90 -5.85 15.10 0.14
CA ARG A 90 -5.87 14.84 -1.32
C ARG A 90 -6.31 16.04 -2.14
N LYS A 91 -7.10 16.93 -1.53
CA LYS A 91 -7.44 18.23 -2.07
C LYS A 91 -6.67 19.23 -1.21
N GLY A 92 -5.67 19.86 -1.83
CA GLY A 92 -4.98 21.02 -1.28
C GLY A 92 -5.68 22.28 -1.78
#